data_AF-A0A1E5HZE5-F1
#
_entry.id   AF-A0A1E5HZE5-F1
#
_cell.length_a   1.000
_cell.length_b   1.000
_cell.length_c   1.000
_cell.angle_alpha   90.00
_cell.angle_beta   90.00
_cell.angle_gamma   90.00
#
_symmetry.space_group_name_H-M   'P 1'
#
loop_
_entity.id
_entity.type
_entity.pdbx_description
1 polymer ?
#
loop_
_entity_poly.entity_id
_entity_poly.type
_entity_poly.pdbx_seq_one_letter_code
_entity_poly.pdbx_strand_id
1 'polypeptide(L)'
;MEMIGVSASASKAGKTTLISLMLEDSCAKTAVIKTSINNELDQYKVINDPKIINQAGTDTARVVEHGADKVILLESPAAELPSAYQLARNLLDDDIDRLFIEGNTIINFLNPDLLFYLENKDEPEKESAKMVKNRANIKINTNTLLSAGKLNGLPFIIQPEKMTCYQAHLLADLLKMSVPQIGKIVKEQDVKIVKCQLGLF
;
A
#
# COMPACT_ATOMS: atom_id res chain seq x y z
N MET A 1 -12.06 5.29 -7.78
CA MET A 1 -10.75 4.62 -7.61
C MET A 1 -10.28 4.79 -6.18
N GLU A 2 -10.08 3.69 -5.47
CA GLU A 2 -9.51 3.62 -4.12
C GLU A 2 -7.99 3.77 -4.20
N MET A 3 -7.38 4.55 -3.32
CA MET A 3 -5.92 4.72 -3.25
C MET A 3 -5.36 4.13 -1.97
N ILE A 4 -4.54 3.09 -2.11
CA ILE A 4 -3.90 2.39 -1.00
C ILE A 4 -2.41 2.68 -0.97
N GLY A 5 -1.93 3.26 0.12
CA GLY A 5 -0.52 3.52 0.32
C GLY A 5 0.16 2.39 1.08
N VAL A 6 1.35 1.97 0.63
CA VAL A 6 2.18 0.99 1.35
C VAL A 6 3.58 1.55 1.54
N SER A 7 3.95 1.75 2.81
CA SER A 7 5.25 2.26 3.26
C SER A 7 5.87 1.29 4.26
N ALA A 8 7.15 1.44 4.55
CA ALA A 8 7.83 0.61 5.53
C ALA A 8 9.00 1.31 6.22
N SER A 9 9.40 0.83 7.40
CA SER A 9 10.55 1.36 8.15
C SER A 9 11.87 1.23 7.39
N ALA A 10 12.04 0.17 6.60
CA ALA A 10 13.28 -0.16 5.92
C ALA A 10 13.09 -0.72 4.49
N SER A 11 14.20 -0.90 3.77
CA SER A 11 14.21 -1.66 2.52
C SER A 11 13.87 -3.13 2.81
N LYS A 12 13.31 -3.85 1.82
CA LYS A 12 13.00 -5.29 1.94
C LYS A 12 12.06 -5.68 3.10
N ALA A 13 11.42 -4.71 3.74
CA ALA A 13 10.45 -4.94 4.83
C ALA A 13 9.11 -5.55 4.37
N GLY A 14 9.02 -6.12 3.16
CA GLY A 14 7.83 -6.87 2.72
C GLY A 14 6.71 -6.06 2.06
N LYS A 15 6.94 -4.83 1.61
CA LYS A 15 5.90 -3.99 0.97
C LYS A 15 5.27 -4.67 -0.25
N THR A 16 6.11 -5.10 -1.18
CA THR A 16 5.69 -5.86 -2.36
C THR A 16 4.93 -7.12 -1.96
N THR A 17 5.38 -7.81 -0.90
CA THR A 17 4.71 -9.02 -0.39
C THR A 17 3.31 -8.71 0.12
N LEU A 18 3.14 -7.64 0.91
CA LEU A 18 1.81 -7.22 1.38
C LEU A 18 0.87 -6.95 0.20
N ILE A 19 1.32 -6.15 -0.78
CA ILE A 19 0.53 -5.83 -1.98
C ILE A 19 0.18 -7.11 -2.74
N SER A 20 1.15 -8.00 -2.95
CA SER A 20 0.96 -9.27 -3.68
C SER A 20 -0.13 -10.13 -3.03
N LEU A 21 -0.08 -10.27 -1.70
CA LEU A 21 -1.10 -11.02 -0.96
C LEU A 21 -2.50 -10.36 -1.00
N MET A 22 -2.57 -9.02 -1.13
CA MET A 22 -3.83 -8.28 -1.27
C MET A 22 -4.42 -8.39 -2.68
N LEU A 23 -3.57 -8.59 -3.69
CA LEU A 23 -3.98 -8.76 -5.09
C LEU A 23 -4.56 -10.15 -5.36
N GLU A 24 -4.02 -11.18 -4.72
CA GLU A 24 -4.51 -12.56 -4.86
C GLU A 24 -6.02 -12.65 -4.66
N ASP A 25 -6.74 -13.21 -5.64
CA ASP A 25 -8.20 -13.38 -5.64
C ASP A 25 -9.00 -12.07 -5.52
N SER A 26 -8.37 -10.91 -5.72
CA SER A 26 -9.07 -9.62 -5.74
C SER A 26 -9.95 -9.50 -6.98
N CYS A 27 -11.18 -9.03 -6.80
CA CYS A 27 -12.11 -8.78 -7.91
C CYS A 27 -11.97 -7.36 -8.50
N ALA A 28 -11.24 -6.47 -7.83
CA ALA A 28 -11.09 -5.08 -8.25
C ALA A 28 -10.02 -4.96 -9.33
N LYS A 29 -10.31 -4.24 -10.42
CA LYS A 29 -9.28 -3.94 -11.42
C LYS A 29 -8.22 -3.05 -10.81
N THR A 30 -6.99 -3.54 -10.71
CA THR A 30 -5.97 -2.97 -9.84
C THR A 30 -4.72 -2.53 -10.58
N ALA A 31 -4.32 -1.28 -10.32
CA ALA A 31 -3.02 -0.75 -10.70
C ALA A 31 -2.04 -0.71 -9.53
N VAL A 32 -0.75 -0.84 -9.82
CA VAL A 32 0.35 -0.67 -8.85
C VAL A 32 1.37 0.33 -9.42
N ILE A 33 1.63 1.41 -8.68
CA ILE A 33 2.75 2.30 -8.93
C ILE A 33 3.81 2.05 -7.87
N LYS A 34 4.95 1.48 -8.28
CA LYS A 34 6.13 1.31 -7.44
C LYS A 34 7.07 2.48 -7.63
N THR A 35 7.49 3.12 -6.55
CA THR A 35 8.40 4.27 -6.60
C THR A 35 9.80 3.91 -6.11
N SER A 36 10.82 4.41 -6.81
CA SER A 36 12.22 4.31 -6.44
C SER A 36 12.86 5.69 -6.52
N ILE A 37 13.46 6.14 -5.42
CA ILE A 37 14.18 7.41 -5.40
C ILE A 37 15.60 7.19 -5.91
N ASN A 38 15.97 7.92 -6.96
CA ASN A 38 17.33 7.97 -7.46
C ASN A 38 17.69 9.43 -7.78
N ASN A 39 18.46 10.06 -6.88
CA ASN A 39 18.88 11.46 -7.02
C ASN A 39 20.07 11.64 -7.98
N GLU A 40 20.63 10.56 -8.53
CA GLU A 40 21.69 10.60 -9.55
C GLU A 40 21.11 10.71 -10.98
N LEU A 41 19.79 10.60 -11.12
CA LEU A 41 19.12 10.78 -12.40
C LEU A 41 18.99 12.26 -12.73
N ASP A 42 19.28 12.63 -13.98
CA ASP A 42 19.02 13.97 -14.51
C ASP A 42 17.52 14.23 -14.76
N GLN A 43 16.71 13.17 -14.88
CA GLN A 43 15.27 13.24 -15.10
C GLN A 43 14.58 11.97 -14.57
N TYR A 44 13.31 12.08 -14.19
CA TYR A 44 12.48 10.92 -13.85
C TYR A 44 12.23 9.98 -15.05
N LYS A 45 11.95 8.72 -14.73
CA LYS A 45 11.54 7.66 -15.66
C LYS A 45 10.21 7.08 -15.22
N VAL A 46 9.23 7.10 -16.13
CA VAL A 46 7.95 6.41 -15.96
C VAL A 46 7.96 5.19 -16.86
N ILE A 47 8.12 4.01 -16.26
CA ILE A 47 8.36 2.77 -16.98
C ILE A 47 7.09 1.91 -16.91
N ASN A 48 6.55 1.58 -18.08
CA ASN A 48 5.42 0.66 -18.25
C ASN A 48 5.69 -0.40 -19.35
N ASP A 49 6.92 -0.49 -19.86
CA ASP A 49 7.33 -1.51 -20.84
C ASP A 49 7.23 -2.91 -20.19
N PRO A 50 6.40 -3.82 -20.73
CA PRO A 50 6.25 -5.18 -20.20
C PRO A 50 7.57 -5.94 -20.08
N LYS A 51 8.58 -5.67 -20.92
CA LYS A 51 9.88 -6.36 -20.85
C LYS A 51 10.64 -6.02 -19.56
N ILE A 52 10.52 -4.79 -19.09
CA ILE A 52 11.15 -4.33 -17.85
C ILE A 52 10.29 -4.72 -16.66
N ILE A 53 8.97 -4.48 -16.76
CA ILE A 53 8.02 -4.75 -15.69
C ILE A 53 7.96 -6.24 -15.32
N ASN A 54 7.96 -7.12 -16.32
CA ASN A 54 7.85 -8.58 -16.14
C ASN A 54 9.22 -9.27 -16.01
N GLN A 55 10.29 -8.52 -15.76
CA GLN A 55 11.62 -9.10 -15.58
C GLN A 55 11.62 -10.02 -14.34
N ALA A 56 11.87 -11.31 -14.55
CA ALA A 56 11.83 -12.32 -13.50
C ALA A 56 12.72 -11.95 -12.30
N GLY A 57 12.21 -12.20 -11.09
CA GLY A 57 12.91 -11.90 -9.83
C GLY A 57 12.82 -10.45 -9.36
N THR A 58 12.14 -9.57 -10.11
CA THR A 58 11.87 -8.19 -9.67
C THR A 58 10.59 -8.09 -8.86
N ASP A 59 10.47 -7.02 -8.08
CA ASP A 59 9.24 -6.71 -7.33
C ASP A 59 8.05 -6.42 -8.26
N THR A 60 8.28 -5.80 -9.41
CA THR A 60 7.23 -5.49 -10.39
C THR A 60 6.69 -6.74 -11.04
N ALA A 61 7.55 -7.70 -11.38
CA ALA A 61 7.10 -8.99 -11.92
C ALA A 61 6.24 -9.74 -10.89
N ARG A 62 6.63 -9.71 -9.61
CA ARG A 62 5.85 -10.35 -8.54
C ARG A 62 4.43 -9.81 -8.45
N VAL A 63 4.22 -8.50 -8.48
CA VAL A 63 2.85 -7.94 -8.39
C VAL A 63 2.02 -8.24 -9.63
N VAL A 64 2.63 -8.32 -10.82
CA VAL A 64 1.94 -8.79 -12.04
C VAL A 64 1.51 -10.25 -11.88
N GLU A 65 2.41 -11.12 -11.42
CA GLU A 65 2.12 -12.55 -11.20
C GLU A 65 0.97 -12.79 -10.22
N HIS A 66 0.76 -11.88 -9.26
CA HIS A 66 -0.32 -11.97 -8.26
C HIS A 66 -1.61 -11.27 -8.70
N GLY A 67 -1.69 -10.78 -9.94
CA GLY A 67 -2.94 -10.31 -10.54
C GLY A 67 -3.09 -8.80 -10.70
N ALA A 68 -2.03 -8.00 -10.60
CA ALA A 68 -2.13 -6.59 -10.95
C ALA A 68 -2.39 -6.41 -12.46
N ASP A 69 -3.46 -5.69 -12.82
CA ASP A 69 -3.83 -5.39 -14.21
C ASP A 69 -2.87 -4.40 -14.87
N LYS A 70 -2.37 -3.44 -14.09
CA LYS A 70 -1.43 -2.42 -14.56
C LYS A 70 -0.31 -2.19 -13.56
N VAL A 71 0.93 -2.21 -14.01
CA VAL A 71 2.08 -1.92 -13.16
C VAL A 71 2.96 -0.87 -13.82
N ILE A 72 3.31 0.15 -13.03
CA ILE A 72 4.21 1.23 -13.45
C ILE A 72 5.35 1.32 -12.43
N LEU A 73 6.58 1.29 -12.92
CA LEU A 73 7.77 1.60 -12.14
C LEU A 73 8.14 3.07 -12.35
N LEU A 74 8.18 3.83 -11.26
CA LEU A 74 8.53 5.24 -11.22
C LEU A 74 9.90 5.41 -10.58
N GLU A 75 10.92 5.72 -11.38
CA GLU A 75 12.24 6.07 -10.87
C GLU A 75 12.43 7.58 -10.98
N SER A 76 12.74 8.27 -9.89
CA SER A 76 12.78 9.73 -9.89
C SER A 76 13.73 10.29 -8.84
N PRO A 77 14.40 11.42 -9.09
CA PRO A 77 14.89 12.27 -8.02
C PRO A 77 13.72 12.67 -7.09
N ALA A 78 14.00 12.85 -5.80
CA ALA A 78 12.94 13.14 -4.82
C ALA A 78 12.15 14.42 -5.14
N ALA A 79 12.82 15.44 -5.72
CA ALA A 79 12.21 16.72 -6.07
C ALA A 79 11.23 16.62 -7.25
N GLU A 80 11.43 15.67 -8.16
CA GLU A 80 10.61 15.50 -9.37
C GLU A 80 9.46 14.52 -9.19
N LEU A 81 9.45 13.79 -8.07
CA LEU A 81 8.52 12.71 -7.79
C LEU A 81 7.04 13.10 -7.92
N PRO A 82 6.57 14.29 -7.49
CA PRO A 82 5.19 14.71 -7.71
C PRO A 82 4.82 14.82 -9.19
N SER A 83 5.70 15.41 -10.02
CA SER A 83 5.50 15.55 -11.47
C SER A 83 5.52 14.18 -12.16
N ALA A 84 6.48 13.35 -11.78
CA ALA A 84 6.63 11.99 -12.29
C ALA A 84 5.39 11.14 -11.98
N TYR A 85 4.82 11.29 -10.77
CA TYR A 85 3.58 10.62 -10.38
C TYR A 85 2.36 11.09 -11.18
N GLN A 86 2.25 12.38 -11.49
CA GLN A 86 1.16 12.89 -12.34
C GLN A 86 1.20 12.24 -13.73
N LEU A 87 2.40 12.11 -14.32
CA LEU A 87 2.54 11.41 -15.59
C LEU A 87 2.17 9.93 -15.47
N ALA A 88 2.64 9.24 -14.42
CA ALA A 88 2.28 7.85 -14.16
C ALA A 88 0.76 7.66 -13.99
N ARG A 89 0.06 8.60 -13.33
CA ARG A 89 -1.40 8.58 -13.17
C ARG A 89 -2.13 8.71 -14.49
N ASN A 90 -1.66 9.56 -15.40
CA ASN A 90 -2.27 9.75 -16.72
C ASN A 90 -2.11 8.54 -17.64
N LEU A 91 -1.22 7.60 -17.30
CA LEU A 91 -1.02 6.34 -18.04
C LEU A 91 -1.85 5.17 -17.49
N LEU A 92 -2.62 5.40 -16.43
CA LEU A 92 -3.56 4.40 -15.91
C LEU A 92 -4.85 4.42 -16.74
N ASP A 93 -5.47 3.25 -16.86
CA ASP A 93 -6.73 3.10 -17.56
C ASP A 93 -7.87 3.72 -16.70
N ASP A 94 -8.90 4.27 -17.35
CA ASP A 94 -10.02 4.94 -16.67
C ASP A 94 -10.89 3.98 -15.83
N ASP A 95 -10.83 2.68 -16.11
CA ASP A 95 -11.59 1.62 -15.46
C ASP A 95 -10.83 0.94 -14.30
N ILE A 96 -9.71 1.52 -13.85
CA ILE A 96 -9.01 1.05 -12.63
C ILE A 96 -9.83 1.40 -11.39
N ASP A 97 -10.25 0.37 -10.66
CA ASP A 97 -10.99 0.48 -9.40
C ASP A 97 -10.07 0.82 -8.23
N ARG A 98 -8.86 0.27 -8.22
CA ARG A 98 -7.93 0.33 -7.09
C ARG A 98 -6.51 0.64 -7.53
N LEU A 99 -5.84 1.52 -6.78
CA LEU A 99 -4.46 1.90 -7.00
C LEU A 99 -3.62 1.69 -5.74
N PHE A 100 -2.64 0.79 -5.82
CA PHE A 100 -1.58 0.67 -4.82
C PHE A 100 -0.41 1.60 -5.16
N ILE A 101 0.03 2.37 -4.16
CA ILE A 101 1.24 3.17 -4.24
C ILE A 101 2.28 2.60 -3.27
N GLU A 102 3.36 2.06 -3.82
CA GLU A 102 4.47 1.53 -3.03
C GLU A 102 5.61 2.55 -2.92
N GLY A 103 5.92 2.98 -1.70
CA GLY A 103 7.11 3.78 -1.40
C GLY A 103 6.90 4.79 -0.28
N ASN A 104 7.99 5.17 0.39
CA ASN A 104 7.89 6.07 1.55
C ASN A 104 7.76 7.53 1.12
N THR A 105 8.60 7.97 0.18
CA THR A 105 8.71 9.38 -0.20
C THR A 105 7.46 9.89 -0.91
N ILE A 106 6.88 9.11 -1.84
CA ILE A 106 5.68 9.52 -2.58
C ILE A 106 4.48 9.71 -1.65
N ILE A 107 4.34 8.87 -0.63
CA ILE A 107 3.22 8.92 0.32
C ILE A 107 3.18 10.25 1.07
N ASN A 108 4.33 10.92 1.25
CA ASN A 108 4.35 12.23 1.89
C ASN A 108 3.53 13.28 1.13
N PHE A 109 3.39 13.13 -0.19
CA PHE A 109 2.68 14.06 -1.07
C PHE A 109 1.24 13.60 -1.40
N LEU A 110 0.87 12.39 -0.99
CA LEU A 110 -0.45 11.81 -1.29
C LEU A 110 -1.31 11.74 -0.03
N ASN A 111 -2.61 11.56 -0.23
CA ASN A 111 -3.56 11.27 0.84
C ASN A 111 -4.34 9.99 0.50
N PRO A 112 -3.73 8.81 0.71
CA PRO A 112 -4.39 7.53 0.47
C PRO A 112 -5.64 7.35 1.35
N ASP A 113 -6.62 6.56 0.88
CA ASP A 113 -7.80 6.16 1.64
C ASP A 113 -7.44 5.29 2.85
N LEU A 114 -6.46 4.40 2.64
CA LEU A 114 -5.78 3.64 3.67
C LEU A 114 -4.27 3.63 3.41
N LEU A 115 -3.51 3.87 4.47
CA LEU A 115 -2.06 3.81 4.48
C LEU A 115 -1.57 2.71 5.42
N PHE A 116 -0.89 1.73 4.86
CA PHE A 116 -0.21 0.66 5.58
C PHE A 116 1.26 1.02 5.82
N TYR A 117 1.73 0.73 7.03
CA TYR A 117 3.12 0.87 7.41
C TYR A 117 3.65 -0.47 7.95
N LEU A 118 4.65 -1.03 7.26
CA LEU A 118 5.35 -2.21 7.70
C LEU A 118 6.48 -1.81 8.66
N GLU A 119 6.39 -2.25 9.90
CA GLU A 119 7.37 -2.00 10.94
C GLU A 119 8.31 -3.21 11.07
N ASN A 120 9.53 -3.04 10.57
CA ASN A 120 10.66 -3.89 10.93
C ASN A 120 11.38 -3.26 12.13
N LYS A 121 11.43 -3.98 13.27
CA LYS A 121 12.11 -3.55 14.50
C LYS A 121 13.58 -3.97 14.55
N ASP A 122 14.00 -4.85 13.64
CA ASP A 122 15.36 -5.39 13.59
C ASP A 122 16.31 -4.53 12.76
N GLU A 123 15.76 -3.57 12.00
CA GLU A 123 16.52 -2.62 11.19
C GLU A 123 16.25 -1.17 11.61
N PRO A 124 17.25 -0.27 11.51
CA PRO A 124 17.06 1.14 11.79
C PRO A 124 16.03 1.75 10.82
N GLU A 125 15.11 2.52 11.39
CA GLU A 125 14.07 3.21 10.63
C GLU A 125 14.67 4.33 9.77
N LYS A 126 14.32 4.33 8.48
CA LYS A 126 14.76 5.38 7.54
C LYS A 126 14.11 6.72 7.86
N GLU A 127 14.82 7.82 7.60
CA GLU A 127 14.26 9.18 7.71
C GLU A 127 12.97 9.35 6.89
N SER A 128 12.95 8.82 5.66
CA SER A 128 11.76 8.87 4.81
C SER A 128 10.55 8.10 5.36
N ALA A 129 10.78 7.15 6.28
CA ALA A 129 9.73 6.34 6.90
C ALA A 129 9.10 7.02 8.13
N LYS A 130 9.88 7.82 8.88
CA LYS A 130 9.45 8.49 10.11
C LYS A 130 8.21 9.36 9.91
N MET A 131 8.18 10.15 8.83
CA MET A 131 7.05 11.03 8.52
C MET A 131 5.78 10.22 8.18
N VAL A 132 5.94 9.10 7.49
CA VAL A 132 4.83 8.24 7.06
C VAL A 132 4.26 7.43 8.23
N LYS A 133 5.12 7.00 9.17
CA LYS A 133 4.75 6.21 10.35
C LYS A 133 3.59 6.80 11.12
N ASN A 134 3.61 8.12 11.38
CA ASN A 134 2.59 8.80 12.19
C ASN A 134 1.28 9.04 11.42
N ARG A 135 1.34 9.01 10.08
CA ARG A 135 0.17 9.18 9.20
C ARG A 135 -0.53 7.87 8.87
N ALA A 136 0.14 6.74 9.09
CA ALA A 136 -0.39 5.43 8.75
C ALA A 136 -1.72 5.15 9.47
N ASN A 137 -2.65 4.52 8.76
CA ASN A 137 -3.88 4.00 9.37
C ASN A 137 -3.59 2.67 10.04
N ILE A 138 -2.81 1.82 9.38
CA ILE A 138 -2.56 0.43 9.79
C ILE A 138 -1.06 0.20 9.91
N LYS A 139 -0.63 -0.38 11.03
CA LYS A 139 0.74 -0.86 11.25
C LYS A 139 0.75 -2.37 11.31
N ILE A 140 1.66 -2.99 10.56
CA ILE A 140 1.86 -4.44 10.53
C ILE A 140 3.32 -4.73 10.86
N ASN A 141 3.56 -5.72 11.71
CA ASN A 141 4.92 -6.19 11.98
C ASN A 141 5.44 -7.01 10.80
N THR A 142 6.60 -6.63 10.26
CA THR A 142 7.22 -7.28 9.09
C THR A 142 7.44 -8.79 9.29
N ASN A 143 8.00 -9.19 10.44
CA ASN A 143 8.32 -10.60 10.71
C ASN A 143 7.06 -11.47 10.78
N THR A 144 5.97 -10.88 11.28
CA THR A 144 4.66 -11.55 11.35
C THR A 144 4.07 -11.72 9.95
N LEU A 145 4.14 -10.70 9.09
CA LEU A 145 3.70 -10.79 7.69
C LEU A 145 4.48 -11.87 6.93
N LEU A 146 5.81 -11.84 7.03
CA LEU A 146 6.69 -12.76 6.30
C LEU A 146 6.58 -14.21 6.79
N SER A 147 6.29 -14.43 8.07
CA SER A 147 6.11 -15.78 8.62
C SER A 147 4.71 -16.34 8.40
N ALA A 148 3.66 -15.51 8.39
CA ALA A 148 2.30 -15.96 8.17
C ALA A 148 2.03 -16.40 6.72
N GLY A 149 2.59 -15.69 5.74
CA GLY A 149 2.39 -15.97 4.32
C GLY A 149 0.94 -15.82 3.82
N LYS A 150 0.05 -15.24 4.63
CA LYS A 150 -1.36 -14.97 4.31
C LYS A 150 -1.88 -13.79 5.13
N LEU A 151 -2.96 -13.16 4.66
CA LEU A 151 -3.55 -11.97 5.31
C LEU A 151 -4.61 -12.31 6.36
N ASN A 152 -5.41 -13.35 6.14
CA ASN A 152 -6.46 -13.71 7.09
C ASN A 152 -5.84 -14.18 8.43
N GLY A 153 -6.23 -13.49 9.50
CA GLY A 153 -5.69 -13.68 10.85
C GLY A 153 -4.38 -12.95 11.13
N LEU A 154 -3.85 -12.15 10.19
CA LEU A 154 -2.63 -11.37 10.39
C LEU A 154 -2.85 -10.31 11.49
N PRO A 155 -2.04 -10.29 12.57
CA PRO A 155 -2.08 -9.22 13.56
C PRO A 155 -1.67 -7.87 12.97
N PHE A 156 -2.43 -6.82 13.29
CA PHE A 156 -2.13 -5.44 12.93
C PHE A 156 -2.64 -4.46 13.99
N ILE A 157 -2.12 -3.24 13.97
CA ILE A 157 -2.53 -2.14 14.85
C ILE A 157 -3.18 -1.06 14.01
N ILE A 158 -4.37 -0.61 14.42
CA ILE A 158 -5.02 0.58 13.90
C ILE A 158 -4.49 1.76 14.71
N GLN A 159 -3.81 2.68 14.04
CA GLN A 159 -3.18 3.80 14.70
C GLN A 159 -4.13 4.97 15.05
N PRO A 160 -5.07 5.39 14.19
CA PRO A 160 -5.97 6.48 14.56
C PRO A 160 -7.05 6.00 15.54
N GLU A 161 -7.43 6.88 16.48
CA GLU A 161 -8.55 6.65 17.41
C GLU A 161 -9.91 6.50 16.70
N LYS A 162 -10.00 6.94 15.44
CA LYS A 162 -11.23 6.92 14.65
C LYS A 162 -10.95 6.35 13.27
N MET A 163 -11.87 5.52 12.80
CA MET A 163 -11.87 4.97 11.44
C MET A 163 -13.27 5.14 10.83
N THR A 164 -13.34 5.44 9.54
CA THR A 164 -14.63 5.50 8.85
C THR A 164 -15.19 4.10 8.57
N CYS A 165 -16.51 3.95 8.47
CA CYS A 165 -17.12 2.70 8.04
C CYS A 165 -16.56 2.21 6.69
N TYR A 166 -16.40 3.11 5.73
CA TYR A 166 -15.75 2.82 4.45
C TYR A 166 -14.34 2.22 4.63
N GLN A 167 -13.49 2.82 5.45
CA GLN A 167 -12.16 2.30 5.73
C GLN A 167 -12.19 0.91 6.40
N ALA A 168 -13.17 0.64 7.28
CA ALA A 168 -13.30 -0.67 7.90
C ALA A 168 -13.69 -1.75 6.87
N HIS A 169 -14.58 -1.44 5.93
CA HIS A 169 -14.94 -2.33 4.82
C HIS A 169 -13.76 -2.53 3.86
N LEU A 170 -13.07 -1.46 3.50
CA LEU A 170 -11.88 -1.53 2.64
C LEU A 170 -10.77 -2.36 3.29
N LEU A 171 -10.56 -2.20 4.60
CA LEU A 171 -9.60 -3.00 5.36
C LEU A 171 -10.00 -4.48 5.39
N ALA A 172 -11.28 -4.78 5.56
CA ALA A 172 -11.81 -6.15 5.54
C ALA A 172 -11.51 -6.82 4.19
N ASP A 173 -11.82 -6.13 3.09
CA ASP A 173 -11.53 -6.61 1.73
C ASP A 173 -10.03 -6.84 1.52
N LEU A 174 -9.21 -5.82 1.77
CA LEU A 174 -7.76 -5.91 1.56
C LEU A 174 -7.10 -7.00 2.39
N LEU A 175 -7.50 -7.20 3.65
CA LEU A 175 -6.91 -8.21 4.53
C LEU A 175 -7.59 -9.58 4.42
N LYS A 176 -8.53 -9.77 3.48
CA LYS A 176 -9.28 -11.01 3.30
C LYS A 176 -9.95 -11.47 4.60
N MET A 177 -10.50 -10.51 5.34
CA MET A 177 -11.23 -10.72 6.59
C MET A 177 -12.69 -10.34 6.42
N SER A 178 -13.57 -10.98 7.17
CA SER A 178 -14.97 -10.57 7.23
C SER A 178 -15.12 -9.26 8.02
N VAL A 179 -16.15 -8.47 7.69
CA VAL A 179 -16.46 -7.23 8.41
C VAL A 179 -16.64 -7.45 9.93
N PRO A 180 -17.29 -8.54 10.41
CA PRO A 180 -17.34 -8.84 11.84
C PRO A 180 -15.97 -9.07 12.50
N GLN A 181 -15.01 -9.68 11.79
CA GLN A 181 -13.64 -9.85 12.31
C GLN A 181 -12.96 -8.49 12.48
N ILE A 182 -13.07 -7.61 11.49
CA ILE A 182 -12.55 -6.23 11.60
C ILE A 182 -13.24 -5.48 12.73
N GLY A 183 -14.57 -5.58 12.85
CA GLY A 183 -15.33 -4.95 13.94
C GLY A 183 -14.88 -5.40 15.32
N LYS A 184 -14.54 -6.69 15.49
CA LYS A 184 -13.96 -7.20 16.74
C LYS A 184 -12.60 -6.57 17.02
N ILE A 185 -11.70 -6.54 16.05
CA ILE A 185 -10.35 -5.95 16.20
C ILE A 185 -10.44 -4.45 16.54
N VAL A 186 -11.30 -3.72 15.84
CA VAL A 186 -11.58 -2.30 16.08
C VAL A 186 -12.01 -2.07 17.53
N LYS A 187 -12.96 -2.89 18.03
CA LYS A 187 -13.45 -2.80 19.41
C LYS A 187 -12.35 -3.14 20.43
N GLU A 188 -11.54 -4.17 20.17
CA GLU A 188 -10.44 -4.58 21.05
C GLU A 188 -9.33 -3.54 21.14
N GLN A 189 -9.14 -2.75 20.09
CA GLN A 189 -8.15 -1.66 20.04
C GLN A 189 -8.73 -0.28 20.40
N ASP A 190 -9.97 -0.25 20.91
CA ASP A 190 -10.69 0.98 21.32
C ASP A 190 -10.79 2.05 20.21
N VAL A 191 -10.93 1.62 18.96
CA VAL A 191 -11.09 2.51 17.80
C VAL A 191 -12.57 2.79 17.57
N LYS A 192 -12.93 4.07 17.45
CA LYS A 192 -14.31 4.47 17.17
C LYS A 192 -14.60 4.45 15.67
N ILE A 193 -15.60 3.67 15.26
CA ILE A 193 -16.14 3.79 13.90
C ILE A 193 -16.99 5.06 13.77
N VAL A 194 -16.78 5.81 12.69
CA VAL A 194 -17.50 7.04 12.37
C VAL A 194 -18.02 7.02 10.93
N LYS A 195 -18.92 7.95 10.60
CA LYS A 195 -19.45 8.18 9.24
C LYS A 195 -20.06 6.91 8.61
N CYS A 196 -20.78 6.11 9.39
CA CYS A 196 -21.60 5.00 8.87
C CYS A 196 -22.81 5.58 8.14
N GLN A 197 -23.00 5.25 6.87
CA GLN A 197 -24.09 5.83 6.08
C GLN A 197 -25.50 5.36 6.50
N LEU A 198 -25.65 4.41 7.44
CA LEU A 198 -26.96 3.83 7.80
C LEU A 198 -27.09 3.43 9.29
N GLY A 199 -26.29 3.99 10.20
CA GLY A 199 -26.42 3.69 11.64
C GLY A 199 -26.09 2.25 12.07
N LEU A 200 -25.50 1.44 11.18
CA LEU A 200 -25.01 0.09 11.48
C LEU A 200 -23.62 0.18 12.11
N PHE A 201 -23.53 -0.01 13.43
CA PHE A 201 -22.54 -0.79 14.20
C PHE A 201 -23.02 -0.97 15.63
#